data_AF-A0A257TME7-F1
#
_entry.id   AF-A0A257TME7-F1
#
_cell.length_a   1.000
_cell.length_b   1.000
_cell.length_c   1.000
_cell.angle_alpha   90.00
_cell.angle_beta   90.00
_cell.angle_gamma   90.00
#
_symmetry.space_group_name_H-M   'P 1'
#
loop_
_entity.id
_entity.type
_entity.pdbx_description
1 polymer ?
#
loop_
_entity_poly.entity_id
_entity_poly.type
_entity_poly.pdbx_seq_one_letter_code
_entity_poly.pdbx_strand_id
1 'polypeptide(L)' 'MIESNLVDRLFSADKLAVARAISSVENQDSLHLELLNAIQKKLGRAYRVGITGPPGAGKSTIVSKLA' A
#
# COMPACT_ATOMS: atom_id res chain seq x y z
N MET A 1 5.07 20.62 -0.58
CA MET A 1 4.41 20.35 0.70
C MET A 1 3.30 19.37 0.38
N ILE A 2 3.39 18.16 0.91
CA ILE A 2 2.27 17.22 0.81
C ILE A 2 1.02 17.93 1.33
N GLU A 3 -0.06 17.90 0.56
CA GLU A 3 -1.38 18.30 1.08
C GLU A 3 -1.59 17.48 2.35
N SER A 4 -1.59 18.12 3.53
CA SER A 4 -1.80 17.44 4.82
C SER A 4 -3.01 16.50 4.79
N ASN A 5 -3.99 16.86 3.96
CA ASN A 5 -5.17 16.10 3.61
C ASN A 5 -4.92 14.66 3.08
N LEU A 6 -3.85 14.40 2.32
CA LEU A 6 -3.63 13.08 1.69
C LEU A 6 -3.29 12.01 2.72
N VAL A 7 -2.40 12.31 3.67
CA VAL A 7 -1.94 11.36 4.69
C VAL A 7 -3.06 11.05 5.69
N ASP A 8 -3.83 12.07 6.09
CA ASP A 8 -4.99 11.88 6.96
C ASP A 8 -6.05 11.00 6.29
N ARG A 9 -6.34 11.27 5.01
CA ARG A 9 -7.29 10.46 4.23
C ARG A 9 -6.80 9.03 4.03
N LEU A 10 -5.51 8.83 3.78
CA LEU A 10 -4.89 7.50 3.71
C LEU A 10 -5.18 6.70 4.98
N PHE A 11 -4.98 7.29 6.16
CA PHE A 11 -5.22 6.61 7.44
C PHE A 11 -6.71 6.49 7.81
N SER A 12 -7.60 7.24 7.15
CA SER A 12 -9.05 7.02 7.22
C SER A 12 -9.57 5.93 6.28
N ALA A 13 -8.67 5.18 5.61
CA ALA A 13 -8.99 4.16 4.62
C ALA A 13 -9.75 4.68 3.38
N ASP A 14 -9.54 5.95 3.03
CA ASP A 14 -10.05 6.51 1.77
C ASP A 14 -9.36 5.80 0.58
N LYS A 15 -10.17 5.07 -0.21
CA LYS A 15 -9.69 4.27 -1.35
C LYS A 15 -8.90 5.09 -2.38
N LEU A 16 -9.33 6.34 -2.65
CA LEU A 16 -8.67 7.20 -3.64
C LEU A 16 -7.33 7.72 -3.10
N ALA A 17 -7.28 8.06 -1.80
CA ALA A 17 -6.03 8.46 -1.16
C ALA A 17 -5.00 7.32 -1.15
N VAL A 18 -5.44 6.08 -0.87
CA VAL A 18 -4.60 4.87 -0.96
C VAL A 18 -4.07 4.67 -2.38
N ALA A 19 -4.94 4.71 -3.40
CA ALA A 19 -4.52 4.54 -4.78
C ALA A 19 -3.49 5.60 -5.21
N ARG A 20 -3.72 6.88 -4.86
CA ARG A 20 -2.78 7.97 -5.15
C ARG A 20 -1.44 7.80 -4.47
N ALA A 21 -1.44 7.38 -3.20
CA ALA A 21 -0.21 7.12 -2.46
C ALA A 21 0.61 5.99 -3.10
N ILE A 22 -0.03 4.90 -3.52
CA ILE A 22 0.64 3.81 -4.25
C ILE A 22 1.24 4.34 -5.55
N SER A 23 0.46 5.03 -6.38
CA SER A 23 0.94 5.57 -7.66
C SER A 23 2.09 6.57 -7.49
N SER A 24 2.05 7.42 -6.47
CA SER A 24 3.13 8.37 -6.17
C SER A 24 4.45 7.65 -5.88
N VAL A 25 4.40 6.59 -5.05
CA VAL A 25 5.57 5.78 -4.71
C VAL A 25 6.08 4.96 -5.90
N GLU A 26 5.19 4.34 -6.67
CA GLU A 26 5.57 3.54 -7.85
C GLU A 26 6.20 4.40 -8.95
N ASN A 27 5.70 5.62 -9.16
CA ASN A 27 6.22 6.54 -10.17
C ASN A 27 7.42 7.35 -9.69
N GLN A 28 7.81 7.24 -8.42
CA GLN A 28 8.91 8.01 -7.82
C GLN A 28 8.78 9.52 -8.05
N ASP A 29 7.56 10.05 -7.92
CA ASP A 29 7.29 11.48 -8.17
C ASP A 29 8.00 12.41 -7.17
N SER A 30 7.92 13.72 -7.34
CA SER A 30 8.64 14.65 -6.45
C SER A 30 8.25 14.58 -4.96
N LEU A 31 7.14 13.93 -4.61
CA LEU A 31 6.60 13.86 -3.24
C LEU A 31 6.73 12.48 -2.58
N HIS A 32 7.17 11.45 -3.32
CA HIS A 32 7.19 10.08 -2.82
C HIS A 32 8.01 9.89 -1.52
N LEU A 33 9.17 10.55 -1.39
CA LEU A 33 10.00 10.46 -0.18
C LEU A 33 9.35 11.13 1.03
N GLU A 34 8.72 12.29 0.83
CA GLU A 34 8.00 13.00 1.90
C GLU A 34 6.82 12.13 2.39
N LEU A 35 6.15 11.43 1.47
CA LEU A 35 5.05 10.53 1.78
C LEU A 35 5.51 9.31 2.58
N LEU A 36 6.59 8.65 2.14
CA LEU A 36 7.20 7.51 2.85
C LEU A 36 7.63 7.88 4.28
N ASN A 37 8.24 9.05 4.45
CA ASN A 37 8.62 9.57 5.75
C ASN A 37 7.40 9.83 6.66
N ALA A 38 6.32 10.39 6.11
CA ALA A 38 5.09 10.66 6.87
C ALA A 38 4.40 9.38 7.37
N ILE A 39 4.42 8.29 6.59
CA ILE A 39 3.74 7.04 6.95
C ILE A 39 4.58 6.12 7.84
N GLN A 40 5.91 6.28 7.88
CA GLN A 40 6.86 5.36 8.53
C GLN A 40 6.44 4.97 9.96
N LYS A 41 6.00 5.94 10.78
CA LYS A 41 5.64 5.73 12.20
C LYS A 41 4.40 4.84 12.41
N LYS A 42 3.62 4.58 11.37
CA LYS A 42 2.37 3.80 11.43
C LYS A 42 2.52 2.38 10.85
N LEU A 43 3.68 2.05 10.29
CA LEU A 43 3.97 0.74 9.69
C LEU A 43 4.16 -0.36 10.76
N GLY A 44 4.25 -1.62 10.31
CA GLY A 44 4.56 -2.77 11.18
C GLY A 44 3.37 -3.40 11.92
N ARG A 45 2.15 -2.95 11.62
CA ARG A 45 0.90 -3.40 12.30
C ARG A 45 0.10 -4.44 11.50
N ALA A 46 0.70 -5.06 10.49
CA ALA A 46 0.06 -6.04 9.62
C ALA A 46 0.96 -7.27 9.40
N TYR A 47 0.33 -8.43 9.22
CA TYR A 47 1.03 -9.65 8.82
C TYR A 47 1.52 -9.53 7.37
N ARG A 48 2.77 -9.93 7.11
CA ARG A 48 3.34 -10.03 5.77
C ARG A 48 3.60 -11.49 5.44
N VAL A 49 2.83 -12.05 4.51
CA VAL A 49 2.91 -13.46 4.10
C VAL A 49 3.23 -13.52 2.60
N GLY A 50 4.33 -14.19 2.24
CA GLY A 50 4.71 -14.44 0.85
C GLY A 50 4.11 -15.75 0.36
N ILE A 51 3.43 -15.71 -0.79
CA ILE A 51 2.84 -16.91 -1.42
C ILE A 51 3.46 -17.07 -2.81
N THR A 52 4.04 -18.25 -3.08
CA THR A 52 4.72 -18.58 -4.34
C THR A 52 4.37 -19.99 -4.81
N GLY A 53 4.78 -20.34 -6.02
CA GLY A 53 4.50 -21.64 -6.66
C GLY A 53 4.40 -21.52 -8.19
N PRO A 54 4.49 -22.64 -8.93
CA PRO A 54 4.48 -22.63 -10.40
C PRO A 54 3.13 -22.13 -10.98
N PRO A 55 3.08 -21.73 -12.26
CA PRO A 55 1.82 -21.45 -12.96
C PRO A 55 0.85 -22.64 -12.83
N GLY A 56 -0.44 -22.37 -12.60
CA GLY A 56 -1.44 -23.43 -12.41
C GLY A 56 -1.49 -24.07 -11.02
N ALA A 57 -0.58 -23.77 -10.08
CA ALA A 57 -0.57 -24.34 -8.73
C ALA A 57 -1.73 -23.91 -7.80
N GLY A 58 -2.75 -23.23 -8.32
CA GLY A 58 -3.91 -22.80 -7.53
C GLY A 58 -3.66 -21.60 -6.59
N LYS A 59 -2.55 -20.87 -6.74
CA LYS A 59 -2.19 -19.71 -5.88
C LYS A 59 -3.34 -18.70 -5.74
N SER A 60 -3.92 -18.25 -6.86
CA SER A 60 -5.02 -17.28 -6.83
C SER A 60 -6.28 -17.82 -6.15
N THR A 61 -6.57 -19.12 -6.31
CA THR A 61 -7.71 -19.78 -5.65
C THR A 61 -7.52 -19.81 -4.13
N ILE A 62 -6.32 -20.15 -3.66
CA ILE A 62 -6.00 -20.15 -2.23
C ILE A 62 -6.07 -18.73 -1.67
N VAL A 63 -5.40 -17.77 -2.31
CA VAL A 63 -5.39 -16.36 -1.87
C VAL A 63 -6.80 -15.78 -1.80
N SER A 64 -7.65 -16.07 -2.80
CA SER A 64 -9.04 -15.61 -2.82
C SER A 64 -9.91 -16.24 -1.73
N LYS A 65 -9.57 -17.42 -1.21
CA LYS A 65 -10.30 -18.08 -0.12
C LYS A 65 -9.78 -17.76 1.27
N LEU A 66 -8.56 -17.22 1.37
CA LEU A 66 -7.96 -16.78 2.64
C LEU A 66 -8.40 -15.36 3.05
N ALA A 67 -8.84 -14.55 2.08
CA ALA A 67 -9.38 -13.20 2.29
C ALA A 67 -10.86 -13.22 2.64
#